data_AF-A0A0F9MNZ0-F1
#
_entry.id   AF-A0A0F9MNZ0-F1
#
_cell.length_a   1.000
_cell.length_b   1.000
_cell.length_c   1.000
_cell.angle_alpha   90.00
_cell.angle_beta   90.00
_cell.angle_gamma   90.00
#
_symmetry.space_group_name_H-M   'P 1'
#
loop_
_entity.id
_entity.type
_entity.pdbx_description
1 polymer ?
#
loop_
_entity_poly.entity_id
_entity_poly.type
_entity_poly.pdbx_seq_one_letter_code
_entity_poly.pdbx_strand_id
1 'polypeptide(L)'
;MCGIVGYIGHRDAYPIIMKGLQRLEYRGYDSAGIALYDGDKINLSKTKGKVDDLKKKSERDISLKGSLGIGHTRWATHGVPNDVNSHPHYSNSGDLVIIHNGIIENYESIKKELIKRGYTFHSDTDTEVLVNLIEEVKKKEDVMLGKAVQLALNEVVGAYAIAIFDKKKPDEIVVAKLGSPLAIGVGENEFFIASDASPFIEFTNNAIYLQDEEMAIIRLGKEIKLRKIKDDAIAYPNILELKLNIEEIEKGGYDHFMLKEIFEQP
;
A
#
# COMPACT_ATOMS: atom_id res chain seq x y z
N MET A 1 -6.25 12.98 -1.40
CA MET A 1 -5.30 11.99 -1.99
C MET A 1 -5.29 10.79 -1.05
N CYS A 2 -5.37 9.55 -1.49
CA CYS A 2 -5.39 8.43 -0.54
C CYS A 2 -4.04 8.27 0.21
N GLY A 3 -4.01 7.51 1.31
CA GLY A 3 -2.80 7.19 2.08
C GLY A 3 -2.44 5.71 1.97
N ILE A 4 -1.17 5.41 1.68
CA ILE A 4 -0.61 4.05 1.70
C ILE A 4 0.31 3.91 2.90
N VAL A 5 0.18 2.80 3.63
CA VAL A 5 1.13 2.39 4.66
C VAL A 5 1.38 0.89 4.54
N GLY A 6 2.62 0.45 4.69
CA GLY A 6 2.98 -0.96 4.70
C GLY A 6 4.21 -1.19 5.56
N TYR A 7 4.34 -2.40 6.06
CA TYR A 7 5.45 -2.81 6.89
C TYR A 7 5.78 -4.28 6.65
N ILE A 8 7.07 -4.58 6.60
CA ILE A 8 7.61 -5.94 6.59
C ILE A 8 8.90 -5.96 7.42
N GLY A 9 8.97 -6.81 8.44
CA GLY A 9 10.12 -6.83 9.33
C GLY A 9 10.00 -7.81 10.49
N HIS A 10 10.63 -7.48 11.61
CA HIS A 10 10.69 -8.31 12.82
C HIS A 10 9.69 -7.88 13.91
N ARG A 11 9.28 -6.61 13.94
CA ARG A 11 8.25 -6.05 14.83
C ARG A 11 6.83 -6.45 14.42
N ASP A 12 5.87 -6.19 15.31
CA ASP A 12 4.44 -6.26 14.98
C ASP A 12 4.03 -5.14 14.01
N ALA A 13 3.42 -5.53 12.90
CA ALA A 13 3.02 -4.62 11.83
C ALA A 13 1.84 -3.72 12.20
N TYR A 14 0.91 -4.22 13.03
CA TYR A 14 -0.31 -3.50 13.40
C TYR A 14 -0.09 -2.08 13.97
N PRO A 15 0.70 -1.89 15.06
CA PRO A 15 0.88 -0.56 15.64
C PRO A 15 1.56 0.41 14.67
N ILE A 16 2.50 -0.07 13.87
CA ILE A 16 3.22 0.72 12.85
C ILE A 16 2.25 1.20 11.77
N ILE A 17 1.47 0.28 11.21
CA ILE A 17 0.53 0.60 10.14
C ILE A 17 -0.58 1.52 10.68
N MET A 18 -1.15 1.23 11.85
CA MET A 18 -2.23 2.03 12.42
C MET A 18 -1.79 3.47 12.71
N LYS A 19 -0.61 3.66 13.30
CA LYS A 19 -0.04 4.99 13.56
C LYS A 19 0.27 5.71 12.25
N GLY A 20 0.78 5.00 11.25
CA GLY A 20 0.98 5.54 9.91
C GLY A 20 -0.33 6.01 9.27
N LEU A 21 -1.42 5.24 9.38
CA LEU A 21 -2.72 5.62 8.84
C LEU A 21 -3.28 6.87 9.52
N GLN A 22 -3.10 7.00 10.83
CA GLN A 22 -3.49 8.21 11.57
C GLN A 22 -2.70 9.44 11.07
N ARG A 23 -1.40 9.29 10.79
CA ARG A 23 -0.60 10.36 10.19
C ARG A 23 -1.06 10.73 8.77
N LEU A 24 -1.63 9.79 8.01
CA LEU A 24 -2.11 10.02 6.65
C LEU A 24 -3.61 10.35 6.54
N GLU A 25 -4.34 10.42 7.66
CA GLU A 25 -5.79 10.63 7.65
C GLU A 25 -6.19 11.96 7.01
N TYR A 26 -5.33 12.99 7.12
CA TYR A 26 -5.55 14.28 6.46
C TYR A 26 -5.66 14.18 4.93
N ARG A 27 -5.13 13.12 4.32
CA ARG A 27 -5.18 12.94 2.88
C ARG A 27 -6.51 12.28 2.42
N GLY A 28 -7.13 11.44 3.26
CA GLY A 28 -8.38 10.75 2.95
C GLY A 28 -9.04 10.13 4.18
N TYR A 29 -10.36 10.28 4.31
CA TYR A 29 -11.12 9.95 5.52
C TYR A 29 -12.51 9.34 5.22
N ASP A 30 -12.79 8.95 3.97
CA ASP A 30 -14.07 8.32 3.61
C ASP A 30 -14.17 6.89 4.12
N SER A 31 -13.03 6.19 4.12
CA SER A 31 -12.90 4.82 4.60
C SER A 31 -11.44 4.46 4.84
N ALA A 32 -11.20 3.42 5.63
CA ALA A 32 -9.87 2.89 5.89
C ALA A 32 -9.90 1.35 6.00
N GLY A 33 -8.73 0.73 5.81
CA GLY A 33 -8.57 -0.69 6.03
C GLY A 33 -7.13 -1.12 6.26
N ILE A 34 -6.98 -2.34 6.75
CA ILE A 34 -5.70 -2.98 7.07
C ILE A 34 -5.77 -4.48 6.79
N ALA A 35 -4.67 -5.03 6.27
CA ALA A 35 -4.43 -6.45 6.13
C ALA A 35 -3.13 -6.82 6.84
N LEU A 36 -3.18 -7.85 7.70
CA LEU A 36 -2.05 -8.39 8.45
C LEU A 36 -1.90 -9.87 8.15
N TYR A 37 -0.69 -10.33 7.87
CA TYR A 37 -0.41 -11.75 7.77
C TYR A 37 0.14 -12.30 9.09
N ASP A 38 -0.56 -13.24 9.71
CA ASP A 38 -0.22 -13.78 11.05
C ASP A 38 0.68 -15.03 11.01
N GLY A 39 1.13 -15.44 9.83
CA GLY A 39 1.90 -16.68 9.61
C GLY A 39 1.06 -17.84 9.10
N ASP A 40 -0.27 -17.74 9.13
CA ASP A 40 -1.19 -18.74 8.60
C ASP A 40 -2.14 -18.11 7.58
N LYS A 41 -2.84 -17.05 8.00
CA LYS A 41 -3.86 -16.39 7.19
C LYS A 41 -3.69 -14.87 7.17
N ILE A 42 -4.43 -14.25 6.26
CA ILE A 42 -4.52 -12.80 6.18
C ILE A 42 -5.74 -12.35 6.98
N ASN A 43 -5.50 -11.49 7.96
CA ASN A 43 -6.49 -10.84 8.80
C ASN A 43 -6.81 -9.47 8.19
N LEU A 44 -7.97 -9.37 7.52
CA LEU A 44 -8.43 -8.15 6.85
C LEU A 44 -9.52 -7.46 7.68
N SER A 45 -9.34 -6.18 7.97
CA SER A 45 -10.36 -5.33 8.57
C SER A 45 -10.52 -4.06 7.74
N LYS A 46 -11.76 -3.70 7.44
CA LYS A 46 -12.11 -2.55 6.60
C LYS A 46 -13.33 -1.87 7.17
N THR A 47 -13.39 -0.55 7.12
CA THR A 47 -14.57 0.19 7.53
C THR A 47 -14.74 1.46 6.69
N LYS A 48 -15.99 1.82 6.42
CA LYS A 48 -16.35 3.22 6.14
C LYS A 48 -16.04 4.07 7.39
N GLY A 49 -15.61 5.31 7.17
CA GLY A 49 -15.32 6.26 8.24
C GLY A 49 -13.83 6.43 8.50
N LYS A 50 -13.52 6.89 9.70
CA LYS A 50 -12.19 7.36 10.09
C LYS A 50 -11.27 6.21 10.51
N VAL A 51 -9.98 6.51 10.65
CA VAL A 51 -8.98 5.54 11.10
C VAL A 51 -9.28 5.04 12.52
N ASP A 52 -9.86 5.89 13.38
CA ASP A 52 -10.29 5.48 14.71
C ASP A 52 -11.42 4.45 14.71
N ASP A 53 -12.31 4.50 13.71
CA ASP A 53 -13.36 3.48 13.53
C ASP A 53 -12.72 2.14 13.11
N LEU A 54 -11.72 2.21 12.21
CA LEU A 54 -10.96 1.03 11.79
C LEU A 54 -10.23 0.41 12.97
N LYS A 55 -9.62 1.22 13.82
CA LYS A 55 -8.90 0.76 15.02
C LYS A 55 -9.83 -0.06 15.91
N LYS A 56 -10.96 0.53 16.33
CA LYS A 56 -11.97 -0.14 17.18
C LYS A 56 -12.49 -1.44 16.55
N LYS A 57 -12.77 -1.41 15.24
CA LYS A 57 -13.25 -2.59 14.50
C LYS A 57 -12.20 -3.69 14.47
N SER A 58 -10.94 -3.34 14.19
CA SER A 58 -9.84 -4.30 14.09
C SER A 58 -9.54 -4.96 15.43
N GLU A 59 -9.50 -4.18 16.52
CA GLU A 59 -9.29 -4.69 17.89
C GLU A 59 -10.38 -5.66 18.34
N ARG A 60 -11.58 -5.54 17.77
CA ARG A 60 -12.72 -6.42 18.07
C ARG A 60 -12.78 -7.66 17.18
N ASP A 61 -12.53 -7.50 15.88
CA ASP A 61 -12.97 -8.47 14.88
C ASP A 61 -11.85 -9.37 14.32
N ILE A 62 -10.58 -9.01 14.45
CA ILE A 62 -9.46 -9.74 13.82
C ILE A 62 -8.26 -9.95 14.75
N SER A 63 -7.39 -10.92 14.39
CA SER A 63 -6.06 -11.03 15.00
C SER A 63 -5.20 -9.83 14.57
N LEU A 64 -4.54 -9.20 15.54
CA LEU A 64 -3.62 -8.08 15.31
C LEU A 64 -2.15 -8.52 15.19
N LYS A 65 -1.90 -9.84 15.22
CA LYS A 65 -0.56 -10.41 15.11
C LYS A 65 -0.09 -10.43 13.66
N GLY A 66 1.22 -10.28 13.48
CA GLY A 66 1.85 -10.40 12.18
C GLY A 66 2.95 -9.37 11.98
N SER A 67 3.99 -9.76 11.25
CA SER A 67 5.14 -8.90 10.95
C SER A 67 5.18 -8.43 9.49
N LEU A 68 4.13 -8.75 8.72
CA LEU A 68 3.85 -8.26 7.38
C LEU A 68 2.43 -7.70 7.35
N GLY A 69 2.28 -6.50 6.80
CA GLY A 69 0.96 -5.94 6.56
C GLY A 69 0.97 -4.70 5.70
N ILE A 70 -0.23 -4.34 5.24
CA ILE A 70 -0.51 -3.12 4.48
C ILE A 70 -1.80 -2.49 4.97
N GLY A 71 -1.88 -1.17 4.94
CA GLY A 71 -3.03 -0.37 5.33
C GLY A 71 -3.26 0.79 4.38
N HIS A 72 -4.51 1.25 4.34
CA HIS A 72 -4.93 2.29 3.40
C HIS A 72 -5.95 3.25 4.02
N THR A 73 -5.80 4.54 3.72
CA THR A 73 -6.86 5.54 3.91
C THR A 73 -7.34 6.01 2.54
N ARG A 74 -8.66 6.05 2.36
CA ARG A 74 -9.28 6.24 1.04
C ARG A 74 -10.02 7.57 0.96
N TRP A 75 -9.79 8.27 -0.14
CA TRP A 75 -10.64 9.30 -0.71
C TRP A 75 -11.32 8.68 -1.93
N ALA A 76 -12.63 8.44 -1.89
CA ALA A 76 -13.30 7.65 -2.91
C ALA A 76 -13.41 8.40 -4.25
N THR A 77 -12.88 7.82 -5.33
CA THR A 77 -13.03 8.30 -6.71
C THR A 77 -14.00 7.41 -7.51
N HIS A 78 -13.85 6.08 -7.39
CA HIS A 78 -14.76 5.08 -7.96
C HIS A 78 -15.49 4.30 -6.87
N GLY A 79 -16.79 4.06 -7.03
CA GLY A 79 -17.60 3.35 -6.05
C GLY A 79 -17.87 4.15 -4.77
N VAL A 80 -19.04 3.93 -4.18
CA VAL A 80 -19.41 4.64 -2.95
C VAL A 80 -18.53 4.22 -1.76
N PRO A 81 -18.25 5.12 -0.80
CA PRO A 81 -17.58 4.74 0.44
C PRO A 81 -18.39 3.69 1.22
N ASN A 82 -17.85 2.49 1.31
CA ASN A 82 -18.39 1.36 2.07
C ASN A 82 -17.25 0.36 2.35
N ASP A 83 -17.48 -0.60 3.24
CA ASP A 83 -16.47 -1.59 3.64
C ASP A 83 -15.98 -2.46 2.46
N VAL A 84 -16.83 -2.71 1.46
CA VAL A 84 -16.52 -3.54 0.30
C VAL A 84 -15.50 -2.85 -0.62
N ASN A 85 -15.73 -1.56 -0.91
CA ASN A 85 -14.91 -0.69 -1.77
C ASN A 85 -13.69 -0.11 -1.04
N SER A 86 -13.63 -0.21 0.29
CA SER A 86 -12.41 0.08 1.03
C SER A 86 -11.29 -0.86 0.61
N HIS A 87 -10.07 -0.33 0.53
CA HIS A 87 -8.87 -1.15 0.43
C HIS A 87 -8.49 -1.68 1.84
N PRO A 88 -7.67 -2.75 1.95
CA PRO A 88 -7.09 -3.58 0.89
C PRO A 88 -8.08 -4.48 0.11
N HIS A 89 -7.69 -4.90 -1.10
CA HIS A 89 -8.43 -5.87 -1.91
C HIS A 89 -7.69 -7.21 -2.03
N TYR A 90 -8.44 -8.30 -1.96
CA TYR A 90 -7.96 -9.64 -2.30
C TYR A 90 -8.06 -9.91 -3.79
N SER A 91 -7.19 -10.77 -4.29
CA SER A 91 -7.44 -11.49 -5.54
C SER A 91 -8.43 -12.63 -5.36
N ASN A 92 -8.92 -13.21 -6.47
CA ASN A 92 -9.90 -14.30 -6.46
C ASN A 92 -9.43 -15.55 -5.70
N SER A 93 -8.14 -15.88 -5.74
CA SER A 93 -7.59 -16.97 -4.92
C SER A 93 -7.55 -16.68 -3.42
N GLY A 94 -7.62 -15.40 -3.03
CA GLY A 94 -7.36 -14.94 -1.67
C GLY A 94 -5.88 -15.05 -1.26
N ASP A 95 -4.95 -15.24 -2.21
CA ASP A 95 -3.51 -15.33 -1.93
C ASP A 95 -2.85 -13.95 -1.98
N LEU A 96 -3.27 -13.08 -2.90
CA LEU A 96 -2.71 -11.75 -3.09
C LEU A 96 -3.56 -10.68 -2.39
N VAL A 97 -2.89 -9.67 -1.83
CA VAL A 97 -3.55 -8.49 -1.24
C VAL A 97 -2.88 -7.23 -1.75
N ILE A 98 -3.69 -6.28 -2.22
CA ILE A 98 -3.20 -4.99 -2.73
C ILE A 98 -3.82 -3.80 -2.01
N ILE A 99 -3.05 -2.72 -1.94
CA ILE A 99 -3.55 -1.35 -1.75
C ILE A 99 -3.07 -0.47 -2.90
N HIS A 100 -3.86 0.53 -3.25
CA HIS A 100 -3.68 1.35 -4.45
C HIS A 100 -4.05 2.81 -4.20
N ASN A 101 -3.20 3.74 -4.66
CA ASN A 101 -3.49 5.15 -4.81
C ASN A 101 -3.41 5.51 -6.30
N GLY A 102 -4.48 6.04 -6.87
CA GLY A 102 -4.51 6.36 -8.29
C GLY A 102 -5.82 5.91 -8.92
N ILE A 103 -5.81 5.83 -10.25
CA ILE A 103 -6.95 5.42 -11.08
C ILE A 103 -6.40 4.56 -12.22
N ILE A 104 -6.93 3.34 -12.36
CA ILE A 104 -6.72 2.50 -13.54
C ILE A 104 -7.83 2.82 -14.54
N GLU A 105 -7.52 3.62 -15.55
CA GLU A 105 -8.50 4.19 -16.49
C GLU A 105 -9.12 3.13 -17.42
N ASN A 106 -8.35 2.10 -17.78
CA ASN A 106 -8.82 1.02 -18.64
C ASN A 106 -9.41 -0.19 -17.88
N TYR A 107 -9.76 -0.03 -16.59
CA TYR A 107 -10.24 -1.12 -15.74
C TYR A 107 -11.48 -1.83 -16.30
N GLU A 108 -12.41 -1.12 -16.96
CA GLU A 108 -13.61 -1.74 -17.52
C GLU A 108 -13.29 -2.78 -18.59
N SER A 109 -12.30 -2.50 -19.44
CA SER A 109 -11.87 -3.40 -20.51
C SER A 109 -11.20 -4.64 -19.94
N ILE A 110 -10.32 -4.44 -18.95
CA ILE A 110 -9.65 -5.53 -18.23
C ILE A 110 -10.68 -6.39 -17.48
N LYS A 111 -11.63 -5.77 -16.77
CA LYS A 111 -12.70 -6.46 -16.03
C LYS A 111 -13.53 -7.35 -16.94
N LYS A 112 -13.93 -6.85 -18.12
CA LYS A 112 -14.67 -7.65 -19.12
C LYS A 112 -13.90 -8.88 -19.57
N GLU A 113 -12.59 -8.77 -19.77
CA GLU A 113 -11.76 -9.90 -20.16
C GLU A 113 -11.58 -10.91 -19.02
N LEU A 114 -11.32 -10.46 -17.79
CA LEU A 114 -11.20 -11.32 -16.62
C LEU A 114 -12.50 -12.08 -16.31
N ILE A 115 -13.67 -11.44 -16.50
CA ILE A 115 -14.97 -12.13 -16.34
C ILE A 115 -15.10 -13.31 -17.32
N LYS A 116 -14.67 -13.14 -18.59
CA LYS A 116 -14.70 -14.25 -19.57
C LYS A 116 -13.79 -15.41 -19.15
N ARG A 117 -12.76 -15.14 -18.36
CA ARG A 117 -11.82 -16.13 -17.82
C ARG A 117 -12.28 -16.73 -16.49
N GLY A 118 -13.46 -16.35 -16.00
CA GLY A 118 -14.08 -16.93 -14.81
C GLY A 118 -13.82 -16.20 -13.50
N TYR A 119 -13.24 -14.99 -13.53
CA TYR A 119 -13.07 -14.17 -12.32
C TYR A 119 -14.40 -13.55 -11.88
N THR A 120 -14.65 -13.56 -10.57
CA THR A 120 -15.78 -12.84 -9.95
C THR A 120 -15.30 -11.55 -9.29
N PHE A 121 -16.13 -10.51 -9.34
CA PHE A 121 -15.84 -9.21 -8.74
C PHE A 121 -16.89 -8.87 -7.69
N HIS A 122 -16.44 -8.35 -6.55
CA HIS A 122 -17.28 -8.04 -5.41
C HIS A 122 -17.37 -6.55 -5.12
N SER A 123 -16.48 -5.75 -5.69
CA SER A 123 -16.40 -4.29 -5.54
C SER A 123 -16.62 -3.56 -6.87
N ASP A 124 -16.84 -2.25 -6.74
CA ASP A 124 -16.93 -1.32 -7.87
C ASP A 124 -15.58 -0.65 -8.18
N THR A 125 -14.50 -1.14 -7.56
CA THR A 125 -13.18 -0.50 -7.64
C THR A 125 -12.35 -1.04 -8.79
N ASP A 126 -11.61 -0.14 -9.41
CA ASP A 126 -10.53 -0.42 -10.34
C ASP A 126 -9.38 -1.22 -9.69
N THR A 127 -9.15 -1.03 -8.39
CA THR A 127 -8.15 -1.76 -7.60
C THR A 127 -8.39 -3.28 -7.56
N GLU A 128 -9.63 -3.74 -7.42
CA GLU A 128 -9.95 -5.17 -7.46
C GLU A 128 -9.68 -5.77 -8.86
N VAL A 129 -9.85 -4.97 -9.92
CA VAL A 129 -9.48 -5.37 -11.28
C VAL A 129 -7.98 -5.57 -11.38
N LEU A 130 -7.19 -4.64 -10.84
CA LEU A 130 -5.73 -4.71 -10.89
C LEU A 130 -5.17 -5.95 -10.18
N VAL A 131 -5.64 -6.29 -8.98
CA VAL A 131 -5.12 -7.47 -8.26
C VAL A 131 -5.46 -8.77 -8.95
N ASN A 132 -6.64 -8.86 -9.58
CA ASN A 132 -7.03 -10.04 -10.35
C ASN A 132 -6.26 -10.11 -11.69
N LEU A 133 -5.94 -8.99 -12.32
CA LEU A 133 -5.04 -8.97 -13.48
C LEU A 133 -3.63 -9.48 -13.11
N ILE A 134 -3.08 -9.03 -11.98
CA ILE A 134 -1.78 -9.51 -11.49
C ILE A 134 -1.84 -11.02 -11.21
N GLU A 135 -2.91 -11.52 -10.58
CA GLU A 135 -3.11 -12.95 -10.36
C GLU A 135 -3.16 -13.73 -11.68
N GLU A 136 -3.91 -13.23 -12.67
CA GLU A 136 -4.06 -13.86 -13.98
C GLU A 136 -2.71 -13.97 -14.70
N VAL A 137 -1.96 -12.87 -14.77
CA VAL A 137 -0.63 -12.83 -15.37
C VAL A 137 0.32 -13.78 -14.64
N LYS A 138 0.30 -13.78 -13.30
CA LYS A 138 1.13 -14.67 -12.48
C LYS A 138 0.89 -16.15 -12.82
N LYS A 139 -0.38 -16.55 -12.94
CA LYS A 139 -0.78 -17.93 -13.25
C LYS A 139 -0.47 -18.30 -14.71
N LYS A 140 -0.83 -17.43 -15.65
CA LYS A 140 -0.70 -17.68 -17.09
C LYS A 140 0.75 -17.78 -17.54
N GLU A 141 1.59 -16.91 -17.01
CA GLU A 141 3.02 -16.85 -17.38
C GLU A 141 3.91 -17.71 -16.46
N ASP A 142 3.35 -18.28 -15.39
CA ASP A 142 4.06 -19.07 -14.37
C ASP A 142 5.31 -18.34 -13.81
N VAL A 143 5.10 -17.12 -13.35
CA VAL A 143 6.18 -16.23 -12.86
C VAL A 143 6.02 -15.84 -11.40
N MET A 144 7.11 -15.35 -10.80
CA MET A 144 7.08 -14.75 -9.46
C MET A 144 6.28 -13.44 -9.44
N LEU A 145 5.77 -13.07 -8.25
CA LEU A 145 4.93 -11.88 -8.03
C LEU A 145 5.53 -10.60 -8.64
N GLY A 146 6.82 -10.32 -8.41
CA GLY A 146 7.45 -9.13 -9.00
C GLY A 146 7.36 -9.08 -10.54
N LYS A 147 7.55 -10.22 -11.22
CA LYS A 147 7.42 -10.26 -12.68
C LYS A 147 5.96 -10.17 -13.13
N ALA A 148 5.04 -10.77 -12.39
CA ALA A 148 3.61 -10.65 -12.65
C ALA A 148 3.11 -9.20 -12.53
N VAL A 149 3.57 -8.48 -11.51
CA VAL A 149 3.29 -7.04 -11.32
C VAL A 149 3.85 -6.25 -12.50
N GLN A 150 5.12 -6.48 -12.89
CA GLN A 150 5.72 -5.78 -14.03
C GLN A 150 4.92 -5.96 -15.32
N LEU A 151 4.55 -7.20 -15.64
CA LEU A 151 3.80 -7.53 -16.85
C LEU A 151 2.37 -6.94 -16.80
N ALA A 152 1.66 -7.09 -15.68
CA ALA A 152 0.31 -6.54 -15.52
C ALA A 152 0.28 -5.01 -15.65
N LEU A 153 1.28 -4.31 -15.10
CA LEU A 153 1.35 -2.85 -15.17
C LEU A 153 1.69 -2.31 -16.58
N ASN A 154 2.16 -3.15 -17.50
CA ASN A 154 2.27 -2.78 -18.93
C ASN A 154 0.93 -2.84 -19.68
N GLU A 155 -0.08 -3.52 -19.12
CA GLU A 155 -1.42 -3.60 -19.71
C GLU A 155 -2.36 -2.50 -19.17
N VAL A 156 -1.89 -1.73 -18.20
CA VAL A 156 -2.67 -0.76 -17.44
C VAL A 156 -2.44 0.66 -17.97
N VAL A 157 -3.52 1.45 -18.03
CA VAL A 157 -3.49 2.87 -18.36
C VAL A 157 -3.96 3.67 -17.14
N GLY A 158 -3.29 4.77 -16.84
CA GLY A 158 -3.66 5.70 -15.76
C GLY A 158 -2.49 5.99 -14.83
N ALA A 159 -2.80 6.20 -13.55
CA ALA A 159 -1.83 6.50 -12.51
C ALA A 159 -2.02 5.53 -11.35
N TYR A 160 -0.93 5.13 -10.72
CA TYR A 160 -0.96 4.21 -9.59
C TYR A 160 0.24 4.41 -8.66
N ALA A 161 0.04 4.15 -7.38
CA ALA A 161 1.04 3.72 -6.44
C ALA A 161 0.45 2.50 -5.73
N ILE A 162 1.15 1.38 -5.74
CA ILE A 162 0.64 0.13 -5.19
C ILE A 162 1.62 -0.49 -4.20
N ALA A 163 1.06 -1.23 -3.25
CA ALA A 163 1.78 -2.21 -2.44
C ALA A 163 1.00 -3.52 -2.45
N ILE A 164 1.67 -4.61 -2.81
CA ILE A 164 1.07 -5.94 -2.94
C ILE A 164 1.98 -7.00 -2.33
N PHE A 165 1.38 -7.95 -1.61
CA PHE A 165 2.08 -9.14 -1.11
C PHE A 165 1.28 -10.41 -1.40
N ASP A 166 1.96 -11.55 -1.30
CA ASP A 166 1.40 -12.89 -1.48
C ASP A 166 1.60 -13.68 -0.20
N LYS A 167 0.54 -14.22 0.41
CA LYS A 167 0.67 -15.04 1.63
C LYS A 167 1.52 -16.29 1.43
N LYS A 168 1.65 -16.79 0.19
CA LYS A 168 2.52 -17.93 -0.14
C LYS A 168 4.00 -17.55 -0.10
N LYS A 169 4.31 -16.26 -0.02
CA LYS A 169 5.66 -15.72 0.06
C LYS A 169 5.71 -14.52 1.01
N PRO A 170 5.59 -14.78 2.32
CA PRO A 170 5.40 -13.74 3.33
C PRO A 170 6.68 -12.97 3.68
N ASP A 171 7.81 -13.28 3.03
CA ASP A 171 9.07 -12.55 3.12
C ASP A 171 9.22 -11.49 2.02
N GLU A 172 8.20 -11.26 1.20
CA GLU A 172 8.23 -10.36 0.04
C GLU A 172 7.05 -9.39 0.02
N ILE A 173 7.34 -8.11 -0.27
CA ILE A 173 6.35 -7.13 -0.71
C ILE A 173 6.85 -6.45 -1.99
N VAL A 174 5.93 -6.26 -2.93
CA VAL A 174 6.20 -5.58 -4.21
C VAL A 174 5.48 -4.24 -4.21
N VAL A 175 6.19 -3.19 -4.58
CA VAL A 175 5.65 -1.85 -4.71
C VAL A 175 5.95 -1.29 -6.09
N ALA A 176 5.08 -0.43 -6.61
CA ALA A 176 5.27 0.20 -7.91
C ALA A 176 4.57 1.55 -7.98
N LYS A 177 5.06 2.48 -8.81
CA LYS A 177 4.37 3.76 -9.03
C LYS A 177 4.47 4.33 -10.45
N LEU A 178 3.45 5.11 -10.77
CA LEU A 178 3.31 6.00 -11.91
C LEU A 178 2.37 7.15 -11.49
N GLY A 179 2.89 8.36 -11.34
CA GLY A 179 2.11 9.58 -11.08
C GLY A 179 1.65 9.80 -9.64
N SER A 180 1.60 8.76 -8.79
CA SER A 180 1.32 8.89 -7.35
C SER A 180 2.59 8.71 -6.50
N PRO A 181 2.76 9.46 -5.39
CA PRO A 181 3.95 9.38 -4.57
C PRO A 181 4.01 8.06 -3.79
N LEU A 182 5.22 7.51 -3.69
CA LEU A 182 5.52 6.28 -2.95
C LEU A 182 6.98 6.29 -2.51
N ALA A 183 7.20 6.02 -1.22
CA ALA A 183 8.50 5.98 -0.58
C ALA A 183 8.67 4.66 0.19
N ILE A 184 9.91 4.20 0.26
CA ILE A 184 10.33 3.04 1.06
C ILE A 184 11.25 3.55 2.17
N GLY A 185 10.84 3.40 3.43
CA GLY A 185 11.72 3.56 4.58
C GLY A 185 12.57 2.30 4.77
N VAL A 186 13.87 2.47 4.98
CA VAL A 186 14.85 1.37 5.15
C VAL A 186 15.34 1.35 6.59
N GLY A 187 14.95 0.34 7.36
CA GLY A 187 15.39 0.12 8.74
C GLY A 187 16.40 -1.01 8.88
N GLU A 188 16.62 -1.48 10.11
CA GLU A 188 17.48 -2.63 10.40
C GLU A 188 16.75 -3.95 10.11
N ASN A 189 16.96 -4.49 8.90
CA ASN A 189 16.27 -5.70 8.41
C ASN A 189 14.73 -5.59 8.50
N GLU A 190 14.22 -4.40 8.26
CA GLU A 190 12.80 -4.06 8.18
C GLU A 190 12.60 -2.97 7.14
N PHE A 191 11.41 -2.94 6.54
CA PHE A 191 11.05 -1.97 5.52
C PHE A 191 9.66 -1.40 5.79
N PHE A 192 9.55 -0.11 5.52
CA PHE A 192 8.33 0.65 5.64
C PHE A 192 7.93 1.13 4.25
N ILE A 193 6.64 1.09 3.93
CA ILE A 193 6.11 1.58 2.66
C ILE A 193 5.14 2.68 2.99
N ALA A 194 5.25 3.85 2.36
CA ALA A 194 4.25 4.89 2.54
C ALA A 194 4.15 5.85 1.36
N SER A 195 2.99 6.49 1.21
CA SER A 195 2.79 7.54 0.20
C SER A 195 3.54 8.85 0.50
N ASP A 196 4.02 9.04 1.72
CA ASP A 196 5.01 10.05 2.12
C ASP A 196 5.83 9.52 3.31
N ALA A 197 6.84 10.26 3.76
CA ALA A 197 7.77 9.76 4.78
C ALA A 197 7.24 9.81 6.23
N SER A 198 6.18 10.57 6.51
CA SER A 198 5.68 10.76 7.88
C SER A 198 5.32 9.47 8.60
N PRO A 199 4.80 8.40 7.96
CA PRO A 199 4.48 7.15 8.66
C PRO A 199 5.69 6.41 9.23
N PHE A 200 6.89 6.62 8.67
CA PHE A 200 8.06 5.82 9.04
C PHE A 200 9.24 6.62 9.60
N ILE A 201 9.16 7.96 9.62
CA ILE A 201 10.26 8.82 10.08
C ILE A 201 10.66 8.55 11.54
N GLU A 202 9.74 8.04 12.37
CA GLU A 202 10.06 7.66 13.76
C GLU A 202 10.88 6.37 13.88
N PHE A 203 10.93 5.56 12.80
CA PHE A 203 11.63 4.28 12.77
C PHE A 203 12.92 4.35 11.96
N THR A 204 12.96 5.20 10.93
CA THR A 204 14.14 5.40 10.09
C THR A 204 14.11 6.74 9.35
N ASN A 205 15.29 7.35 9.21
CA ASN A 205 15.50 8.52 8.35
C ASN A 205 15.97 8.12 6.95
N ASN A 206 16.24 6.85 6.67
CA ASN A 206 16.67 6.39 5.36
C ASN A 206 15.45 6.11 4.48
N ALA A 207 15.34 6.82 3.36
CA ALA A 207 14.23 6.68 2.44
C ALA A 207 14.69 6.48 0.99
N ILE A 208 13.96 5.65 0.24
CA ILE A 208 14.07 5.52 -1.21
C ILE A 208 12.76 6.03 -1.80
N TYR A 209 12.84 7.07 -2.63
CA TYR A 209 11.69 7.54 -3.41
C TYR A 209 11.72 6.89 -4.79
N LEU A 210 10.69 6.12 -5.11
CA LEU A 210 10.55 5.54 -6.44
C LEU A 210 10.34 6.66 -7.45
N GLN A 211 10.89 6.51 -8.65
CA GLN A 211 10.53 7.33 -9.80
C GLN A 211 9.28 6.77 -10.49
N ASP A 212 8.69 7.55 -11.38
CA ASP A 212 7.60 7.05 -12.21
C ASP A 212 8.09 5.91 -13.12
N GLU A 213 7.20 4.96 -13.36
CA GLU A 213 7.46 3.72 -14.10
C GLU A 213 8.50 2.82 -13.41
N GLU A 214 8.69 2.95 -12.09
CA GLU A 214 9.52 2.07 -11.28
C GLU A 214 8.70 1.16 -10.38
N MET A 215 9.30 0.00 -10.11
CA MET A 215 8.85 -0.93 -9.10
C MET A 215 10.02 -1.42 -8.25
N ALA A 216 9.73 -1.81 -7.02
CA ALA A 216 10.69 -2.42 -6.11
C ALA A 216 10.17 -3.75 -5.58
N ILE A 217 11.05 -4.75 -5.58
CA ILE A 217 10.82 -6.04 -4.93
C ILE A 217 11.62 -6.01 -3.62
N ILE A 218 10.91 -5.94 -2.51
CA ILE A 218 11.47 -5.84 -1.16
C ILE A 218 11.38 -7.21 -0.52
N ARG A 219 12.52 -7.73 -0.03
CA ARG A 219 12.57 -9.01 0.68
C ARG A 219 13.43 -8.91 1.93
N LEU A 220 13.01 -9.58 3.00
CA LEU A 220 13.80 -9.65 4.22
C LEU A 220 15.15 -10.37 3.96
N GLY A 221 16.22 -9.84 4.55
CA GLY A 221 17.58 -10.36 4.39
C GLY A 221 18.18 -10.24 2.99
N LYS A 222 17.57 -9.46 2.07
CA LYS A 222 18.10 -9.22 0.72
C LYS A 222 18.10 -7.73 0.38
N GLU A 223 18.98 -7.36 -0.55
CA GLU A 223 18.94 -6.03 -1.14
C GLU A 223 17.64 -5.80 -1.92
N ILE A 224 17.13 -4.58 -1.84
CA ILE A 224 15.94 -4.16 -2.59
C ILE A 224 16.28 -4.18 -4.08
N LYS A 225 15.44 -4.84 -4.88
CA LYS A 225 15.60 -4.86 -6.34
C LYS A 225 14.66 -3.86 -6.98
N LEU A 226 15.21 -2.81 -7.59
CA LEU A 226 14.43 -1.86 -8.38
C LEU A 226 14.44 -2.27 -9.86
N ARG A 227 13.29 -2.11 -10.51
CA ARG A 227 13.08 -2.43 -11.93
C ARG A 227 12.27 -1.34 -12.61
N LYS A 228 12.57 -1.09 -13.88
CA LYS A 228 11.70 -0.31 -14.77
C LYS A 228 10.52 -1.18 -15.20
N ILE A 229 9.32 -0.62 -15.14
CA ILE A 229 8.10 -1.34 -15.48
C ILE A 229 8.08 -1.66 -16.98
N LYS A 230 8.49 -0.72 -17.84
CA LYS A 230 8.37 -0.85 -19.30
C LYS A 230 9.18 -2.02 -19.91
N ASP A 231 10.41 -2.22 -19.46
CA ASP A 231 11.38 -3.12 -20.09
C ASP A 231 12.09 -4.07 -19.12
N ASP A 232 11.72 -4.05 -17.82
CA ASP A 232 12.33 -4.86 -16.77
C ASP A 232 13.83 -4.56 -16.54
N ALA A 233 14.32 -3.41 -17.04
CA ALA A 233 15.68 -2.95 -16.82
C ALA A 233 15.93 -2.71 -15.33
N ILE A 234 17.17 -2.96 -14.89
CA ILE A 234 17.60 -2.71 -13.51
C ILE A 234 17.61 -1.20 -13.28
N ALA A 235 16.98 -0.76 -12.19
CA ALA A 235 17.15 0.56 -11.63
C ALA A 235 17.91 0.46 -10.30
N TYR A 236 18.55 1.55 -9.87
CA TYR A 236 19.39 1.58 -8.68
C TYR A 236 18.74 2.45 -7.60
N PRO A 237 18.56 1.93 -6.37
CA PRO A 237 17.99 2.71 -5.29
C PRO A 237 18.94 3.85 -4.91
N ASN A 238 18.42 5.06 -4.81
CA ASN A 238 19.10 6.16 -4.16
C ASN A 238 18.55 6.29 -2.73
N ILE A 239 19.34 5.86 -1.74
CA ILE A 239 18.97 5.99 -0.33
C ILE A 239 19.31 7.42 0.10
N LEU A 240 18.28 8.16 0.49
CA LEU A 240 18.38 9.51 1.00
C LEU A 240 18.19 9.50 2.51
N GLU A 241 19.07 10.21 3.21
CA GLU A 241 18.88 10.52 4.63
C GLU A 241 17.99 11.76 4.75
N LEU A 242 16.81 11.58 5.34
CA LEU A 242 15.82 12.62 5.57
C LEU A 242 16.24 13.50 6.73
N LYS A 243 16.18 14.83 6.51
CA LYS A 243 16.38 15.85 7.54
C LYS A 243 15.04 16.34 8.10
N LEU A 244 14.10 15.44 8.32
CA LEU A 244 12.80 15.76 8.91
C LEU A 244 12.89 15.55 10.41
N ASN A 245 12.51 16.55 11.20
CA ASN A 245 12.40 16.39 12.65
C ASN A 245 10.97 15.93 12.99
N ILE A 246 10.82 14.96 13.89
CA ILE A 246 9.51 14.40 14.28
C ILE A 246 8.61 15.51 14.86
N GLU A 247 9.19 16.47 15.56
CA GLU A 247 8.48 17.62 16.13
C GLU A 247 7.75 18.47 15.09
N GLU A 248 8.25 18.53 13.85
CA GLU A 248 7.65 19.30 12.75
C GLU A 248 6.34 18.67 12.27
N ILE A 249 6.19 17.35 12.39
CA ILE A 249 5.00 16.61 11.92
C ILE A 249 3.99 16.30 13.04
N GLU A 250 4.29 16.70 14.28
CA GLU A 250 3.37 16.57 15.41
C GLU A 250 2.68 17.88 15.74
N LYS A 251 1.59 17.84 16.51
CA LYS A 251 0.88 19.06 16.92
C LYS A 251 1.68 19.94 17.88
N GLY A 252 2.78 19.45 18.47
CA GLY A 252 3.68 20.29 19.28
C GLY A 252 3.01 21.02 20.45
N GLY A 253 1.94 20.47 21.05
CA GLY A 253 1.18 21.10 22.13
C GLY A 253 0.01 22.00 21.69
N TYR A 254 -0.21 22.18 20.38
CA TYR A 254 -1.38 22.88 19.85
C TYR A 254 -2.60 21.95 19.71
N ASP A 255 -3.82 22.50 19.84
CA ASP A 255 -5.05 21.72 19.67
C ASP A 255 -5.25 21.23 18.22
N HIS A 256 -4.79 22.02 17.25
CA HIS A 256 -4.96 21.80 15.81
C HIS A 256 -3.66 22.05 15.04
N PHE A 257 -3.41 21.26 13.97
CA PHE A 257 -2.29 21.49 13.05
C PHE A 257 -2.36 22.88 12.40
N MET A 258 -3.55 23.31 11.96
CA MET A 258 -3.75 24.65 11.41
C MET A 258 -3.33 25.77 12.39
N LEU A 259 -3.55 25.56 13.70
CA LEU A 259 -3.16 26.53 14.72
C LEU A 259 -1.63 26.59 14.82
N LYS A 260 -0.96 25.44 14.92
CA LYS A 260 0.51 25.35 14.89
C LYS A 260 1.09 26.08 13.67
N GLU A 261 0.61 25.75 12.46
CA GLU A 261 1.10 26.32 11.20
C GLU A 261 0.91 27.84 11.07
N ILE A 262 -0.14 28.41 11.70
CA ILE A 262 -0.33 29.87 11.77
C ILE A 262 0.69 30.50 12.71
N PHE A 263 0.96 29.88 13.85
CA PHE A 263 1.87 30.42 14.87
C PHE A 263 3.36 30.24 14.52
N GLU A 264 3.69 29.26 13.69
CA GLU A 264 5.07 29.00 13.22
C GLU A 264 5.45 29.81 11.98
N GLN A 265 4.50 30.55 11.38
CA GLN A 265 4.82 31.50 10.33
C GLN A 265 5.45 32.78 10.93
N PRO A 266 6.56 33.29 10.36
CA PRO A 266 7.23 34.50 10.84
C PRO A 266 6.42 35.78 10.65
#